data_AF-A0A521FA50-F1
#
_entry.id   AF-A0A521FA50-F1
#
_cell.length_a   1.000
_cell.length_b   1.000
_cell.length_c   1.000
_cell.angle_alpha   90.00
_cell.angle_beta   90.00
_cell.angle_gamma   90.00
#
_symmetry.space_group_name_H-M   'P 1'
#
loop_
_entity.id
_entity.type
_entity.pdbx_description
1 polymer ?
#
loop_
_entity_poly.entity_id
_entity_poly.type
_entity_poly.pdbx_seq_one_letter_code
_entity_poly.pdbx_strand_id
1 'polypeptide(L)'
;MRELDLFGEKKVDEFRLFRSGGRVILECTVVEKWGCIIDHTLSCGNEWSRRVKRTTGISQKEIKSLEVVASTSLGFSGIAELKASINSQTTIEYGFETLYEEEDEYSFSAPDCGSLRVLIYQKYRLFQFNYTDTRWLHGDQWRKEIKEWIPKVRDESKKTKNIPNCGCSSEPEEGIDGLLFIEMDNIEILEGYIIENDGKVLLQKLNKSIQVDTDLWPYELEIDVSSASIPDYLLYFTFERSKVFRARITPIDIRMPRGELVFE
;
A
#
# COMPACT_ATOMS: atom_id res chain seq x y z
N MET A 1 12.78 -6.89 -4.69
CA MET A 1 13.26 -5.81 -3.80
C MET A 1 12.06 -4.92 -3.49
N ARG A 2 11.84 -4.57 -2.22
CA ARG A 2 10.54 -4.61 -1.53
C ARG A 2 9.57 -3.45 -1.85
N GLU A 3 8.33 -3.80 -2.20
CA GLU A 3 7.15 -2.91 -2.29
C GLU A 3 6.70 -2.36 -0.90
N LEU A 4 7.28 -2.89 0.19
CA LEU A 4 6.97 -2.53 1.59
C LEU A 4 7.56 -1.17 2.06
N ASP A 5 8.54 -0.58 1.36
CA ASP A 5 9.14 0.70 1.76
C ASP A 5 8.34 1.93 1.31
N LEU A 6 7.28 1.72 0.53
CA LEU A 6 6.48 2.79 -0.09
C LEU A 6 5.47 3.43 0.86
N PHE A 7 4.94 2.66 1.81
CA PHE A 7 3.85 3.08 2.69
C PHE A 7 4.26 3.19 4.16
N GLY A 8 5.52 2.94 4.48
CA GLY A 8 6.08 3.10 5.81
C GLY A 8 6.35 4.57 6.15
N GLU A 9 6.32 4.87 7.45
CA GLU A 9 6.79 6.15 7.95
C GLU A 9 8.31 6.18 7.93
N LYS A 10 8.90 7.17 7.26
CA LYS A 10 10.35 7.36 7.27
C LYS A 10 10.72 8.52 8.18
N LYS A 11 11.34 8.25 9.33
CA LYS A 11 11.98 9.30 10.14
C LYS A 11 13.10 9.94 9.31
N VAL A 12 13.03 11.25 9.13
CA VAL A 12 14.03 12.01 8.37
C VAL A 12 14.84 12.96 9.23
N ASP A 13 14.28 13.40 10.35
CA ASP A 13 14.98 14.31 11.26
C ASP A 13 14.38 14.26 12.67
N GLU A 14 15.08 14.85 13.63
CA GLU A 14 14.59 15.15 14.97
C GLU A 14 15.35 16.33 15.58
N PHE A 15 14.66 17.12 16.40
CA PHE A 15 15.32 18.12 17.24
C PHE A 15 14.66 18.23 18.61
N ARG A 16 15.41 18.77 19.56
CA ARG A 16 14.95 18.97 20.93
C ARG A 16 15.34 20.35 21.42
N LEU A 17 14.40 21.05 22.03
CA LEU A 17 14.65 22.31 22.72
C LEU A 17 14.56 22.06 24.22
N PHE A 18 15.66 22.37 24.92
CA PHE A 18 15.75 22.24 26.38
C PHE A 18 15.71 23.61 27.04
N ARG A 19 14.87 23.77 28.06
CA ARG A 19 14.81 24.98 28.87
C ARG A 19 14.75 24.65 30.35
N SER A 20 15.07 25.64 31.18
CA SER A 20 15.05 25.53 32.65
C SER A 20 15.87 24.33 33.17
N GLY A 21 17.08 24.14 32.63
CA GLY A 21 17.95 23.02 33.01
C GLY A 21 17.40 21.64 32.65
N GLY A 22 16.63 21.54 31.56
CA GLY A 22 16.04 20.28 31.08
C GLY A 22 14.68 19.93 31.68
N ARG A 23 14.13 20.78 32.56
CA ARG A 23 12.78 20.58 33.13
C ARG A 23 11.65 20.88 32.13
N VAL A 24 11.95 21.65 31.09
CA VAL A 24 11.05 21.94 29.98
C VAL A 24 11.68 21.38 28.71
N ILE A 25 10.96 20.50 28.03
CA ILE A 25 11.44 19.82 26.83
C ILE A 25 10.38 19.95 25.75
N LEU A 26 10.78 20.43 24.57
CA LEU A 26 10.03 20.26 23.33
C LEU A 26 10.82 19.34 22.42
N GLU A 27 10.26 18.19 22.10
CA GLU A 27 10.82 17.25 21.12
C GLU A 27 10.01 17.34 19.84
N CYS A 28 10.69 17.39 18.70
CA CYS A 28 10.06 17.29 17.40
C CYS A 28 10.68 16.13 16.63
N THR A 29 9.83 15.22 16.16
CA THR A 29 10.21 14.18 15.19
C THR A 29 9.66 14.55 13.84
N VAL A 30 10.49 14.52 12.81
CA VAL A 30 10.07 14.79 11.43
C VAL A 30 10.01 13.46 10.69
N VAL A 31 8.83 13.11 10.20
CA VAL A 31 8.62 11.90 9.41
C VAL A 31 8.08 12.24 8.02
N GLU A 32 8.54 11.53 7.01
CA GLU A 32 8.00 11.59 5.67
C GLU A 32 7.03 10.44 5.42
N LYS A 33 5.91 10.76 4.77
CA LYS A 33 4.86 9.79 4.40
C LYS A 33 4.32 10.09 3.01
N TRP A 34 3.74 9.08 2.37
CA TRP A 34 2.96 9.23 1.14
C TRP A 34 1.48 9.27 1.49
N GLY A 35 0.78 10.33 1.08
CA GLY A 35 -0.66 10.47 1.25
C GLY A 35 -1.38 10.20 -0.07
N CYS A 36 -2.38 9.33 -0.05
CA CYS A 36 -3.21 9.06 -1.22
C CYS A 36 -4.05 10.31 -1.53
N ILE A 37 -3.92 10.84 -2.76
CA ILE A 37 -4.70 11.99 -3.24
C ILE A 37 -5.71 11.59 -4.31
N ILE A 38 -5.48 10.48 -5.02
CA ILE A 38 -6.46 9.81 -5.88
C ILE A 38 -6.42 8.31 -5.61
N ASP A 39 -7.59 7.74 -5.33
CA ASP A 39 -7.87 6.30 -5.46
C ASP A 39 -9.16 6.19 -6.27
N HIS A 40 -9.05 5.71 -7.51
CA HIS A 40 -10.18 5.56 -8.41
C HIS A 40 -10.00 4.32 -9.27
N THR A 41 -11.08 3.66 -9.66
CA THR A 41 -11.02 2.49 -10.55
C THR A 41 -11.82 2.77 -11.79
N LEU A 42 -11.17 2.62 -12.94
CA LEU A 42 -11.76 2.70 -14.26
C LEU A 42 -11.95 1.29 -14.81
N SER A 43 -13.13 1.01 -15.33
CA SER A 43 -13.46 -0.28 -15.93
C SER A 43 -13.43 -0.16 -17.46
N CYS A 44 -12.94 -1.20 -18.14
CA CYS A 44 -13.20 -1.57 -19.54
C CYS A 44 -13.26 -0.39 -20.53
N GLY A 45 -12.10 0.04 -21.03
CA GLY A 45 -11.98 1.07 -22.06
C GLY A 45 -12.45 2.48 -21.64
N ASN A 46 -12.97 2.65 -20.41
CA ASN A 46 -13.37 3.97 -19.93
C ASN A 46 -12.14 4.87 -19.75
N GLU A 47 -12.35 6.13 -20.13
CA GLU A 47 -11.41 7.21 -19.91
C GLU A 47 -11.91 8.11 -18.79
N TRP A 48 -10.96 8.70 -18.07
CA TRP A 48 -11.26 9.65 -17.01
C TRP A 48 -10.14 10.66 -16.90
N SER A 49 -10.52 11.93 -16.95
CA SER A 49 -9.62 13.02 -16.62
C SER A 49 -10.01 13.66 -15.30
N ARG A 50 -9.01 14.12 -14.55
CA ARG A 50 -9.21 14.84 -13.30
C ARG A 50 -8.11 15.88 -13.11
N ARG A 51 -8.54 17.07 -12.72
CA ARG A 51 -7.63 18.07 -12.17
C ARG A 51 -7.26 17.71 -10.74
N VAL A 52 -5.95 17.61 -10.51
CA VAL A 52 -5.35 17.28 -9.24
C VAL A 52 -4.73 18.55 -8.70
N LYS A 53 -5.24 18.97 -7.55
CA LYS A 53 -4.73 20.11 -6.83
C LYS A 53 -3.52 19.68 -6.01
N ARG A 54 -2.32 20.08 -6.45
CA ARG A 54 -1.06 19.89 -5.75
C ARG A 54 -0.85 21.04 -4.78
N THR A 55 -0.91 20.74 -3.49
CA THR A 55 -0.59 21.69 -2.44
C THR A 55 0.88 21.59 -2.07
N THR A 56 1.58 22.69 -1.84
CA THR A 56 2.98 22.71 -1.39
C THR A 56 3.14 23.65 -0.19
N GLY A 57 3.92 23.25 0.80
CA GLY A 57 4.18 24.04 2.01
C GLY A 57 3.28 23.67 3.19
N ILE A 58 3.24 24.56 4.18
CA ILE A 58 2.54 24.36 5.45
C ILE A 58 1.35 25.32 5.55
N SER A 59 0.24 24.84 6.13
CA SER A 59 -0.92 25.69 6.39
C SER A 59 -0.61 26.79 7.41
N GLN A 60 -0.85 28.05 7.03
CA GLN A 60 -0.77 29.19 7.97
C GLN A 60 -1.65 28.99 9.22
N LYS A 61 -2.79 28.29 9.07
CA LYS A 61 -3.68 27.99 10.20
C LYS A 61 -3.03 27.02 11.18
N GLU A 62 -2.35 26.00 10.67
CA GLU A 62 -1.63 25.03 11.51
C GLU A 62 -0.46 25.69 12.23
N ILE A 63 0.27 26.58 11.55
CA ILE A 63 1.38 27.34 12.12
C ILE A 63 0.89 28.28 13.22
N LYS A 64 -0.12 29.10 12.95
CA LYS A 64 -0.70 29.99 13.97
C LYS A 64 -1.20 29.19 15.17
N SER A 65 -1.80 28.02 14.93
CA SER A 65 -2.22 27.12 16.01
C SER A 65 -1.03 26.61 16.83
N LEU A 66 0.10 26.26 16.20
CA LEU A 66 1.32 25.88 16.91
C LEU A 66 1.89 27.06 17.70
N GLU A 67 1.98 28.24 17.10
CA GLU A 67 2.51 29.44 17.74
C GLU A 67 1.72 29.80 19.00
N VAL A 68 0.39 29.73 18.95
CA VAL A 68 -0.46 30.01 20.12
C VAL A 68 -0.14 29.04 21.27
N VAL A 69 -0.11 27.74 20.98
CA VAL A 69 0.19 26.71 21.99
C VAL A 69 1.63 26.87 22.51
N ALA A 70 2.61 26.99 21.61
CA ALA A 70 4.01 27.17 21.94
C ALA A 70 4.28 28.47 22.71
N SER A 71 3.56 29.56 22.43
CA SER A 71 3.73 30.85 23.11
C SER A 71 3.38 30.77 24.59
N THR A 72 2.34 30.02 24.91
CA THR A 72 1.87 29.80 26.28
C THR A 72 2.89 28.99 27.08
N SER A 73 3.53 28.01 26.42
CA SER A 73 4.43 27.06 27.08
C SER A 73 5.91 27.49 27.11
N LEU A 74 6.44 27.99 25.99
CA LEU A 74 7.87 28.26 25.78
C LEU A 74 8.24 29.75 25.88
N GLY A 75 7.26 30.64 25.77
CA GLY A 75 7.46 32.08 25.65
C GLY A 75 8.05 32.51 24.30
N PHE A 76 8.16 33.82 24.08
CA PHE A 76 8.57 34.41 22.79
C PHE A 76 9.92 33.92 22.26
N SER A 77 10.93 33.79 23.12
CA SER A 77 12.25 33.31 22.68
C SER A 77 12.23 31.85 22.24
N GLY A 78 11.35 31.03 22.83
CA GLY A 78 11.22 29.62 22.44
C GLY A 78 10.51 29.46 21.10
N ILE A 79 9.58 30.36 20.77
CA ILE A 79 8.97 30.41 19.42
C ILE A 79 10.01 30.76 18.36
N ALA A 80 10.91 31.71 18.65
CA ALA A 80 11.97 32.08 17.71
C ALA A 80 12.93 30.91 17.44
N GLU A 81 13.37 30.21 18.49
CA GLU A 81 14.19 28.99 18.38
C GLU A 81 13.46 27.88 17.61
N LEU A 82 12.16 27.70 17.88
CA LEU A 82 11.31 26.73 17.18
C LEU A 82 11.23 27.06 15.69
N LYS A 83 10.91 28.30 15.33
CA LYS A 83 10.88 28.75 13.92
C LYS A 83 12.22 28.55 13.23
N ALA A 84 13.33 28.91 13.88
CA ALA A 84 14.67 28.72 13.34
C ALA A 84 14.97 27.24 13.09
N SER A 85 14.61 26.36 14.05
CA SER A 85 14.82 24.92 13.93
C SER A 85 14.03 24.35 12.77
N ILE A 86 12.74 24.68 12.64
CA ILE A 86 11.93 24.14 11.54
C ILE A 86 12.39 24.72 10.19
N ASN A 87 12.69 26.02 10.10
CA ASN A 87 13.21 26.63 8.87
C ASN A 87 14.53 26.01 8.39
N SER A 88 15.40 25.58 9.32
CA SER A 88 16.64 24.89 8.97
C SER A 88 16.42 23.49 8.38
N GLN A 89 15.26 22.88 8.68
CA GLN A 89 14.89 21.53 8.26
C GLN A 89 14.02 21.51 7.00
N THR A 90 13.27 22.58 6.75
CA THR A 90 12.53 22.73 5.51
C THR A 90 13.50 23.00 4.37
N THR A 91 13.68 22.03 3.48
CA THR A 91 14.60 22.12 2.32
C THR A 91 14.13 23.07 1.22
N ILE A 92 13.04 23.79 1.46
CA ILE A 92 12.32 24.57 0.48
C ILE A 92 12.54 26.06 0.82
N GLU A 93 13.13 26.82 -0.11
CA GLU A 93 13.31 28.28 0.00
C GLU A 93 11.98 29.05 0.08
N TYR A 94 10.86 28.39 -0.28
CA TYR A 94 9.51 28.80 0.10
C TYR A 94 9.36 28.60 1.60
N GLY A 95 9.81 29.60 2.37
CA GLY A 95 9.80 29.57 3.83
C GLY A 95 8.44 29.26 4.44
N PHE A 96 8.41 29.26 5.77
CA PHE A 96 7.31 28.86 6.65
C PHE A 96 5.90 29.43 6.38
N GLU A 97 5.64 30.20 5.34
CA GLU A 97 4.55 31.17 5.37
C GLU A 97 3.47 31.00 4.29
N THR A 98 3.64 30.15 3.27
CA THR A 98 2.65 30.10 2.18
C THR A 98 2.36 28.70 1.66
N LEU A 99 1.06 28.35 1.64
CA LEU A 99 0.56 27.23 0.83
C LEU A 99 0.51 27.67 -0.62
N TYR A 100 1.21 26.95 -1.48
CA TYR A 100 1.09 27.10 -2.93
C TYR A 100 0.21 26.00 -3.46
N GLU A 101 -0.71 26.36 -4.35
CA GLU A 101 -1.63 25.42 -4.96
C GLU A 101 -1.45 25.49 -6.48
N GLU A 102 -1.20 24.34 -7.08
CA GLU A 102 -1.08 24.18 -8.52
C GLU A 102 -2.08 23.12 -8.97
N GLU A 103 -2.73 23.34 -10.10
CA GLU A 103 -3.67 22.38 -10.67
C GLU A 103 -3.03 21.73 -11.89
N ASP A 104 -2.81 20.42 -11.79
CA ASP A 104 -2.32 19.58 -12.87
C ASP A 104 -3.51 18.77 -13.41
N GLU A 105 -3.71 18.71 -14.74
CA GLU A 105 -4.73 17.85 -15.34
C GLU A 105 -4.12 16.49 -15.72
N TYR A 106 -4.69 15.42 -15.18
CA TYR A 106 -4.29 14.05 -15.48
C TYR A 106 -5.39 13.35 -16.29
N SER A 107 -4.99 12.59 -17.29
CA SER A 107 -5.88 11.76 -18.10
C SER A 107 -5.47 10.29 -17.97
N PHE A 108 -6.43 9.45 -17.65
CA PHE A 108 -6.27 8.02 -17.44
C PHE A 108 -7.20 7.26 -18.38
N SER A 109 -6.72 6.14 -18.90
CA SER A 109 -7.49 5.26 -19.78
C SER A 109 -7.33 3.82 -19.33
N ALA A 110 -8.46 3.17 -19.05
CA ALA A 110 -8.51 1.75 -18.74
C ALA A 110 -8.21 0.93 -20.00
N PRO A 111 -7.62 -0.28 -19.86
CA PRO A 111 -7.57 -1.21 -20.99
C PRO A 111 -8.98 -1.55 -21.48
N ASP A 112 -9.14 -1.81 -22.78
CA ASP A 112 -10.41 -2.23 -23.39
C ASP A 112 -11.04 -3.41 -22.64
N CYS A 113 -10.19 -4.38 -22.27
CA CYS A 113 -10.56 -5.53 -21.47
C CYS A 113 -9.79 -5.56 -20.14
N GLY A 114 -10.42 -5.05 -19.07
CA GLY A 114 -9.85 -5.04 -17.73
C GLY A 114 -10.23 -3.81 -16.91
N SER A 115 -9.43 -3.47 -15.92
CA SER A 115 -9.53 -2.20 -15.19
C SER A 115 -8.18 -1.52 -15.04
N LEU A 116 -8.24 -0.24 -14.71
CA LEU A 116 -7.13 0.54 -14.21
C LEU A 116 -7.53 1.07 -12.84
N ARG A 117 -6.86 0.62 -11.77
CA ARG A 117 -6.91 1.27 -10.47
C ARG A 117 -5.90 2.41 -10.47
N VAL A 118 -6.40 3.63 -10.60
CA VAL A 118 -5.63 4.86 -10.52
C VAL A 118 -5.26 5.15 -9.07
N LEU A 119 -3.97 5.20 -8.77
CA LEU A 119 -3.43 5.46 -7.43
C LEU A 119 -2.38 6.56 -7.51
N ILE A 120 -2.75 7.78 -7.12
CA ILE A 120 -1.83 8.91 -7.08
C ILE A 120 -1.58 9.29 -5.63
N TYR A 121 -0.30 9.40 -5.28
CA TYR A 121 0.15 9.80 -3.95
C TYR A 121 0.93 11.11 -4.02
N GLN A 122 0.77 11.93 -2.99
CA GLN A 122 1.64 13.08 -2.75
C GLN A 122 2.41 12.90 -1.45
N LYS A 123 3.70 13.20 -1.50
CA LYS A 123 4.57 13.13 -0.34
C LYS A 123 4.31 14.33 0.60
N TYR A 124 4.29 14.05 1.89
CA TYR A 124 4.26 15.09 2.92
C TYR A 124 5.24 14.79 4.05
N ARG A 125 5.70 15.84 4.73
CA ARG A 125 6.40 15.78 6.01
C ARG A 125 5.40 16.05 7.13
N LEU A 126 5.54 15.31 8.22
CA LEU A 126 4.77 15.47 9.43
C LEU A 126 5.74 15.83 10.56
N PHE A 127 5.58 17.02 11.11
CA PHE A 127 6.31 17.49 12.27
C PHE A 127 5.51 17.12 13.51
N GLN A 128 6.03 16.19 14.31
CA GLN A 128 5.37 15.65 15.50
C GLN A 128 6.01 16.24 16.75
N PHE A 129 5.35 17.24 17.33
CA PHE A 129 5.79 17.95 18.51
C PHE A 129 5.25 17.29 19.79
N ASN A 130 6.14 17.05 20.74
CA ASN A 130 5.82 16.57 22.07
C ASN A 130 6.44 17.55 23.09
N TYR A 131 5.60 18.19 23.89
CA TYR A 131 6.02 19.11 24.94
C TYR A 131 5.83 18.50 26.31
N THR A 132 6.76 18.78 27.22
CA THR A 132 6.67 18.39 28.62
C THR A 132 7.30 19.46 29.52
N ASP A 133 6.58 19.90 30.55
CA ASP A 133 7.03 20.80 31.61
C ASP A 133 6.92 20.13 32.97
N THR A 134 8.04 19.89 33.63
CA THR A 134 8.11 19.25 34.95
C THR A 134 8.39 20.23 36.08
N ARG A 135 8.37 21.55 35.82
CA ARG A 135 8.67 22.56 36.85
C ARG A 135 7.61 22.66 37.94
N TRP A 136 6.38 22.25 37.64
CA TRP A 136 5.23 22.36 38.53
C TRP A 136 4.72 20.97 38.94
N LEU A 137 4.10 20.87 40.13
CA LEU A 137 3.53 19.62 40.68
C LEU A 137 2.48 18.96 39.77
N HIS A 138 1.84 19.75 38.90
CA HIS A 138 0.96 19.28 37.83
C HIS A 138 1.55 19.71 36.50
N GLY A 139 2.65 19.06 36.11
CA GLY A 139 3.37 19.38 34.88
C GLY A 139 2.45 19.50 33.66
N ASP A 140 2.78 20.40 32.75
CA ASP A 140 2.02 20.60 31.52
C ASP A 140 2.58 19.73 30.39
N GLN A 141 1.71 19.21 29.55
CA GLN A 141 2.09 18.38 28.42
C GLN A 141 1.11 18.56 27.27
N TRP A 142 1.64 18.63 26.06
CA TRP A 142 0.81 18.64 24.86
C TRP A 142 1.52 17.97 23.71
N ARG A 143 0.71 17.52 22.74
CA ARG A 143 1.18 16.97 21.48
C ARG A 143 0.54 17.75 20.34
N LYS A 144 1.32 18.03 19.31
CA LYS A 144 0.84 18.73 18.12
C LYS A 144 1.49 18.16 16.88
N GLU A 145 0.72 18.04 15.82
CA GLU A 145 1.24 17.66 14.51
C GLU A 145 1.01 18.81 13.52
N ILE A 146 1.96 18.99 12.61
CA ILE A 146 1.88 19.93 11.50
C ILE A 146 2.27 19.22 10.22
N LYS A 147 1.49 19.43 9.17
CA LYS A 147 1.75 18.81 7.87
C LYS A 147 2.35 19.83 6.91
N GLU A 148 3.48 19.45 6.32
CA GLU A 148 4.09 20.14 5.17
C GLU A 148 3.89 19.28 3.92
N TRP A 149 3.23 19.81 2.91
CA TRP A 149 3.15 19.14 1.62
C TRP A 149 4.41 19.39 0.79
N ILE A 150 5.03 18.32 0.28
CA ILE A 150 6.20 18.39 -0.58
C ILE A 150 5.71 18.33 -2.04
N PRO A 151 6.32 19.06 -2.99
CA PRO A 151 5.96 19.01 -4.42
C PRO A 151 6.47 17.73 -5.08
N LYS A 152 6.23 16.57 -4.47
CA LYS A 152 6.62 15.26 -4.98
C LYS A 152 5.38 14.38 -5.06
N VAL A 153 4.98 14.09 -6.29
CA VAL A 153 3.86 13.21 -6.63
C VAL A 153 4.40 11.88 -7.15
N ARG A 154 3.64 10.81 -6.95
CA ARG A 154 3.96 9.48 -7.44
C ARG A 154 2.69 8.79 -7.94
N ASP A 155 2.79 8.21 -9.12
CA ASP A 155 1.75 7.37 -9.72
C ASP A 155 2.09 5.90 -9.47
N GLU A 156 1.19 5.20 -8.80
CA GLU A 156 1.24 3.76 -8.50
C GLU A 156 0.02 3.05 -9.10
N SER A 157 -0.54 3.59 -10.17
CA SER A 157 -1.72 3.03 -10.83
C SER A 157 -1.44 1.64 -11.39
N LYS A 158 -2.38 0.71 -11.17
CA LYS A 158 -2.23 -0.69 -11.57
C LYS A 158 -3.33 -1.10 -12.54
N LYS A 159 -2.93 -1.76 -13.63
CA LYS A 159 -3.85 -2.37 -14.58
C LYS A 159 -4.12 -3.80 -14.18
N THR A 160 -5.38 -4.21 -14.29
CA THR A 160 -5.83 -5.60 -14.18
C THR A 160 -6.47 -5.97 -15.50
N LYS A 161 -6.12 -7.12 -16.09
CA LYS A 161 -6.74 -7.59 -17.33
C LYS A 161 -7.96 -8.46 -17.03
N ASN A 162 -8.80 -8.69 -18.04
CA ASN A 162 -9.79 -9.77 -18.05
C ASN A 162 -10.75 -9.79 -16.85
N ILE A 163 -11.36 -8.64 -16.55
CA ILE A 163 -12.38 -8.58 -15.50
C ILE A 163 -13.72 -9.09 -16.07
N PRO A 164 -14.44 -10.00 -15.37
CA PRO A 164 -15.67 -10.63 -15.88
C PRO A 164 -16.74 -9.66 -16.40
N ASN A 165 -16.79 -8.46 -15.83
CA ASN A 165 -17.81 -7.45 -16.15
C ASN A 165 -17.52 -6.66 -17.44
N CYS A 166 -16.38 -6.89 -18.08
CA CYS A 166 -16.00 -6.19 -19.32
C CYS A 166 -16.55 -6.83 -20.60
N GLY A 167 -17.30 -7.94 -20.50
CA GLY A 167 -17.84 -8.65 -21.67
C GLY A 167 -16.75 -9.14 -22.62
N CYS A 168 -15.52 -9.26 -22.13
CA CYS A 168 -14.39 -9.72 -22.94
C CYS A 168 -14.65 -11.12 -23.45
N SER A 169 -14.17 -11.42 -24.66
CA SER A 169 -13.96 -12.81 -25.04
C SER A 169 -13.14 -13.45 -23.93
N SER A 170 -13.65 -14.54 -23.38
CA SER A 170 -12.95 -15.43 -22.47
C SER A 170 -11.81 -16.12 -23.22
N GLU A 171 -10.88 -15.35 -23.77
CA GLU A 171 -9.53 -15.87 -23.86
C GLU A 171 -9.13 -16.01 -22.39
N PRO A 172 -8.96 -17.26 -21.90
CA PRO A 172 -8.45 -17.47 -20.55
C PRO A 172 -7.20 -16.58 -20.39
N GLU A 173 -6.92 -16.09 -19.18
CA GLU A 173 -5.55 -15.61 -18.91
C GLU A 173 -4.61 -16.64 -19.52
N GLU A 174 -3.80 -16.25 -20.52
CA GLU A 174 -2.93 -17.19 -21.21
C GLU A 174 -2.16 -17.96 -20.14
N GLY A 175 -2.55 -19.23 -19.97
CA GLY A 175 -1.93 -20.16 -19.05
C GLY A 175 -2.48 -20.23 -17.63
N ILE A 176 -3.77 -20.17 -17.32
CA ILE A 176 -4.29 -20.93 -16.15
C ILE A 176 -5.46 -21.83 -16.54
N ASP A 177 -5.39 -23.09 -16.12
CA ASP A 177 -6.37 -24.15 -16.36
C ASP A 177 -7.39 -24.29 -15.21
N GLY A 178 -7.11 -23.69 -14.05
CA GLY A 178 -8.09 -23.55 -12.97
C GLY A 178 -7.56 -22.91 -11.70
N LEU A 179 -8.32 -23.10 -10.60
CA LEU A 179 -8.02 -22.56 -9.27
C LEU A 179 -7.73 -23.68 -8.27
N LEU A 180 -6.69 -23.49 -7.46
CA LEU A 180 -6.38 -24.28 -6.29
C LEU A 180 -6.72 -23.46 -5.05
N PHE A 181 -7.61 -23.99 -4.21
CA PHE A 181 -7.94 -23.45 -2.91
C PHE A 181 -7.28 -24.30 -1.82
N ILE A 182 -6.35 -23.75 -1.04
CA ILE A 182 -5.66 -24.46 0.04
C ILE A 182 -6.18 -23.91 1.37
N GLU A 183 -6.73 -24.81 2.20
CA GLU A 183 -7.16 -24.49 3.56
C GLU A 183 -6.02 -24.76 4.55
N MET A 184 -5.61 -23.73 5.28
CA MET A 184 -4.53 -23.81 6.27
C MET A 184 -4.97 -23.14 7.59
N ASP A 185 -5.82 -23.81 8.36
CA ASP A 185 -6.37 -23.38 9.66
C ASP A 185 -6.91 -21.93 9.69
N ASN A 186 -6.03 -20.95 9.87
CA ASN A 186 -6.33 -19.52 9.93
C ASN A 186 -6.07 -18.75 8.61
N ILE A 187 -5.62 -19.42 7.55
CA ILE A 187 -5.32 -18.83 6.25
C ILE A 187 -5.95 -19.66 5.13
N GLU A 188 -6.51 -18.96 4.16
CA GLU A 188 -7.00 -19.53 2.92
C GLU A 188 -6.16 -18.98 1.77
N ILE A 189 -5.66 -19.86 0.91
CA ILE A 189 -4.90 -19.48 -0.28
C ILE A 189 -5.72 -19.83 -1.51
N LEU A 190 -5.98 -18.85 -2.37
CA LEU A 190 -6.56 -19.05 -3.70
C LEU A 190 -5.51 -18.74 -4.77
N GLU A 191 -5.09 -19.77 -5.51
CA GLU A 191 -4.01 -19.70 -6.48
C GLU A 191 -4.43 -20.24 -7.85
N GLY A 192 -4.00 -19.59 -8.93
CA GLY A 192 -4.22 -20.09 -10.30
C GLY A 192 -3.20 -21.16 -10.66
N TYR A 193 -3.62 -22.18 -11.40
CA TYR A 193 -2.73 -23.25 -11.83
C TYR A 193 -2.74 -23.52 -13.33
N ILE A 194 -1.66 -24.15 -13.82
CA ILE A 194 -1.53 -24.65 -15.20
C ILE A 194 -1.33 -26.16 -15.16
N ILE A 195 -1.96 -26.91 -16.05
CA ILE A 195 -1.67 -28.32 -16.28
C ILE A 195 -0.42 -28.41 -17.16
N GLU A 196 0.62 -29.06 -16.65
CA GLU A 196 1.83 -29.40 -17.39
C GLU A 196 1.68 -30.75 -18.13
N ASN A 197 2.56 -31.01 -19.09
CA ASN A 197 2.60 -32.30 -19.79
C ASN A 197 3.00 -33.40 -18.80
N ASP A 198 2.07 -34.32 -18.44
CA ASP A 198 2.18 -35.44 -17.46
C ASP A 198 1.19 -35.36 -16.28
N GLY A 199 0.26 -34.42 -16.30
CA GLY A 199 -0.76 -34.29 -15.26
C GLY A 199 -0.27 -33.61 -13.98
N LYS A 200 0.93 -33.02 -14.00
CA LYS A 200 1.32 -32.06 -12.98
C LYS A 200 0.56 -30.76 -13.14
N VAL A 201 0.41 -30.08 -12.01
CA VAL A 201 -0.24 -28.79 -11.91
C VAL A 201 0.76 -27.77 -11.36
N LEU A 202 1.11 -26.77 -12.15
CA LEU A 202 2.01 -25.67 -11.80
C LEU A 202 1.23 -24.52 -11.16
N LEU A 203 1.57 -24.16 -9.93
CA LEU A 203 1.01 -23.01 -9.21
C LEU A 203 1.79 -21.75 -9.57
N GLN A 204 1.20 -20.86 -10.35
CA GLN A 204 1.93 -19.78 -11.03
C GLN A 204 2.67 -18.84 -10.06
N LYS A 205 1.99 -18.30 -9.04
CA LYS A 205 2.60 -17.31 -8.12
C LYS A 205 3.50 -17.97 -7.08
N LEU A 206 3.25 -19.24 -6.75
CA LEU A 206 4.08 -19.99 -5.82
C LEU A 206 5.33 -20.57 -6.50
N ASN A 207 5.32 -20.68 -7.83
CA ASN A 207 6.37 -21.30 -8.65
C ASN A 207 6.71 -22.71 -8.15
N LYS A 208 5.67 -23.51 -7.90
CA LYS A 208 5.73 -24.86 -7.36
C LYS A 208 4.78 -25.77 -8.14
N SER A 209 5.22 -26.99 -8.45
CA SER A 209 4.37 -28.00 -9.10
C SER A 209 3.85 -29.01 -8.08
N ILE A 210 2.62 -29.47 -8.29
CA ILE A 210 1.98 -30.52 -7.51
C ILE A 210 1.57 -31.64 -8.48
N GLN A 211 1.83 -32.89 -8.13
CA GLN A 211 1.32 -34.02 -8.90
C GLN A 211 -0.16 -34.19 -8.57
N VAL A 212 -1.00 -34.16 -9.60
CA VAL A 212 -2.44 -34.40 -9.46
C VAL A 212 -2.76 -35.61 -10.32
N ASP A 213 -3.70 -36.43 -9.84
CA ASP A 213 -4.26 -37.49 -10.67
C ASP A 213 -5.26 -36.87 -11.65
N THR A 214 -4.82 -36.66 -12.89
CA THR A 214 -5.65 -36.07 -13.94
C THR A 214 -6.73 -37.01 -14.47
N ASP A 215 -6.71 -38.30 -14.10
CA ASP A 215 -7.76 -39.24 -14.53
C ASP A 215 -9.13 -38.90 -13.92
N LEU A 216 -9.14 -38.04 -12.88
CA LEU A 216 -10.36 -37.54 -12.21
C LEU A 216 -10.85 -36.19 -12.74
N TRP A 217 -10.23 -35.65 -13.81
CA TRP A 217 -10.72 -34.46 -14.50
C TRP A 217 -12.04 -34.74 -15.24
N PRO A 218 -13.03 -33.83 -15.31
CA PRO A 218 -13.00 -32.40 -14.97
C PRO A 218 -13.69 -32.07 -13.63
N TYR A 219 -13.66 -32.98 -12.66
CA TYR A 219 -14.38 -32.78 -11.40
C TYR A 219 -13.55 -31.98 -10.40
N GLU A 220 -14.25 -31.36 -9.46
CA GLU A 220 -13.63 -30.81 -8.26
C GLU A 220 -12.93 -31.94 -7.49
N LEU A 221 -11.64 -31.77 -7.24
CA LEU A 221 -10.81 -32.79 -6.60
C LEU A 221 -10.24 -32.26 -5.29
N GLU A 222 -10.42 -33.02 -4.22
CA GLU A 222 -9.69 -32.81 -2.97
C GLU A 222 -8.36 -33.54 -3.02
N ILE A 223 -7.27 -32.81 -2.80
CA ILE A 223 -5.91 -33.35 -2.78
C ILE A 223 -5.18 -32.97 -1.49
N ASP A 224 -4.16 -33.77 -1.19
CA ASP A 224 -3.22 -33.52 -0.11
C ASP A 224 -1.97 -32.81 -0.67
N VAL A 225 -1.74 -31.58 -0.25
CA VAL A 225 -0.61 -30.75 -0.67
C VAL A 225 0.49 -30.81 0.39
N SER A 226 1.68 -31.27 0.00
CA SER A 226 2.83 -31.28 0.90
C SER A 226 3.26 -29.87 1.28
N SER A 227 3.67 -29.67 2.54
CA SER A 227 4.28 -28.43 3.01
C SER A 227 5.50 -28.00 2.18
N ALA A 228 6.21 -28.94 1.53
CA ALA A 228 7.35 -28.64 0.64
C ALA A 228 6.95 -27.86 -0.64
N SER A 229 5.67 -27.94 -1.00
CA SER A 229 5.06 -27.22 -2.13
C SER A 229 4.53 -25.84 -1.73
N ILE A 230 4.60 -25.47 -0.45
CA ILE A 230 4.15 -24.17 0.08
C ILE A 230 5.37 -23.34 0.48
N PRO A 231 5.46 -22.06 0.09
CA PRO A 231 6.55 -21.19 0.54
C PRO A 231 6.63 -21.07 2.07
N ASP A 232 7.85 -21.12 2.62
CA ASP A 232 8.11 -21.05 4.06
C ASP A 232 7.47 -19.84 4.76
N TYR A 233 7.35 -18.72 4.05
CA TYR A 233 6.74 -17.51 4.62
C TYR A 233 5.24 -17.67 4.86
N LEU A 234 4.53 -18.49 4.09
CA LEU A 234 3.12 -18.80 4.34
C LEU A 234 2.98 -19.79 5.49
N LEU A 235 3.84 -20.81 5.55
CA LEU A 235 3.89 -21.77 6.66
C LEU A 235 4.16 -21.09 8.01
N TYR A 236 4.93 -19.99 8.02
CA TYR A 236 5.19 -19.22 9.24
C TYR A 236 3.90 -18.68 9.89
N PHE A 237 2.89 -18.32 9.09
CA PHE A 237 1.67 -17.69 9.60
C PHE A 237 0.62 -18.67 10.12
N THR A 238 0.73 -19.95 9.78
CA THR A 238 -0.28 -20.95 10.14
C THR A 238 -0.04 -21.58 11.51
N PHE A 239 1.08 -21.26 12.17
CA PHE A 239 1.57 -21.91 13.41
C PHE A 239 1.61 -23.45 13.33
N GLU A 240 1.42 -24.02 12.13
CA GLU A 240 1.13 -25.41 11.93
C GLU A 240 2.42 -26.17 11.63
N ARG A 241 2.57 -27.36 12.24
CA ARG A 241 3.66 -28.29 11.93
C ARG A 241 3.21 -29.40 10.98
N SER A 242 2.01 -29.28 10.42
CA SER A 242 1.44 -30.24 9.49
C SER A 242 2.31 -30.33 8.24
N LYS A 243 2.59 -31.56 7.81
CA LYS A 243 3.38 -31.84 6.60
C LYS A 243 2.54 -31.84 5.33
N VAL A 244 1.21 -31.81 5.50
CA VAL A 244 0.22 -31.99 4.45
C VAL A 244 -0.97 -31.08 4.76
N PHE A 245 -1.50 -30.41 3.74
CA PHE A 245 -2.65 -29.51 3.79
C PHE A 245 -3.71 -30.00 2.80
N ARG A 246 -4.99 -29.83 3.13
CA ARG A 246 -6.05 -30.12 2.17
C ARG A 246 -6.17 -28.98 1.18
N ALA A 247 -6.27 -29.33 -0.08
CA ALA A 247 -6.59 -28.39 -1.12
C ALA A 247 -7.68 -28.92 -2.03
N ARG A 248 -8.42 -27.98 -2.61
CA ARG A 248 -9.50 -28.21 -3.55
C ARG A 248 -9.09 -27.63 -4.90
N ILE A 249 -9.09 -28.48 -5.91
CA ILE A 249 -8.85 -28.11 -7.30
C ILE A 249 -10.19 -27.90 -7.96
N THR A 250 -10.41 -26.70 -8.50
CA THR A 250 -11.58 -26.36 -9.29
C THR A 250 -11.12 -25.98 -10.70
N PRO A 251 -11.38 -26.83 -11.70
CA PRO A 251 -11.17 -26.48 -13.11
C PRO A 251 -11.97 -25.24 -13.46
N ILE A 252 -11.37 -24.29 -14.18
CA ILE A 252 -12.16 -23.24 -14.81
C ILE A 252 -12.74 -23.89 -16.07
N ASP A 253 -14.06 -24.04 -16.12
CA ASP A 253 -14.77 -24.67 -17.24
C ASP A 253 -14.63 -23.82 -18.53
N ILE A 254 -13.48 -23.95 -19.19
CA ILE A 254 -13.27 -23.48 -20.56
C ILE A 254 -13.94 -24.56 -21.42
N ARG A 255 -15.24 -24.40 -21.68
CA ARG A 255 -16.02 -25.29 -22.55
C ARG A 255 -15.16 -25.82 -23.71
N MET A 256 -14.88 -27.12 -23.68
CA MET A 256 -14.41 -27.84 -24.86
C MET A 256 -15.38 -27.56 -26.03
N PRO A 257 -14.88 -27.31 -27.25
CA PRO A 257 -14.30 -28.42 -27.99
C PRO A 257 -13.06 -28.04 -28.82
N ARG A 258 -12.02 -28.87 -28.75
CA ARG A 258 -11.08 -29.02 -29.87
C ARG A 258 -10.91 -30.51 -30.17
N GLY A 259 -11.50 -30.93 -31.28
CA GLY A 259 -11.14 -32.17 -31.99
C GLY A 259 -12.21 -33.25 -31.94
N GLU A 260 -12.81 -33.52 -33.09
CA GLU A 260 -13.65 -34.68 -33.38
C GLU A 260 -12.90 -35.98 -33.02
N LEU A 261 -13.42 -36.75 -32.06
CA LEU A 261 -13.10 -38.17 -31.98
C LEU A 261 -14.05 -38.90 -32.93
N VAL A 262 -13.57 -39.11 -34.16
CA VAL A 262 -14.10 -40.13 -35.06
C VAL A 262 -13.65 -41.47 -34.50
N PHE A 263 -14.59 -42.26 -33.99
CA PHE A 263 -14.38 -43.68 -33.72
C PHE A 263 -14.68 -44.45 -35.01
N GLU A 264 -13.66 -45.12 -35.57
CA GLU A 264 -13.83 -46.30 -36.42
C GLU A 264 -13.94 -47.57 -35.56
#